data_AF-A0A6V7XQB4-F1
#
_entry.id   AF-A0A6V7XQB4-F1
#
_cell.length_a   1.000
_cell.length_b   1.000
_cell.length_c   1.000
_cell.angle_alpha   90.00
_cell.angle_beta   90.00
_cell.angle_gamma   90.00
#
_symmetry.space_group_name_H-M   'P 1'
#
loop_
_entity.id
_entity.type
_entity.pdbx_description
1 polymer ?
#
loop_
_entity_poly.entity_id
_entity_poly.type
_entity_poly.pdbx_seq_one_letter_code
_entity_poly.pdbx_strand_id
1 'polypeptide(L)'
;MTATTSSSSTSSPTFLDGIFRNRHSRGECISPLELEAIVAVQQFAVFVESIAVSEMLPRTPELIFVNLTTLEGQPHCLELTSKGWRVTSLRTDCMHGDFTKMEMFTNYYNSFNELMNFISPKYQNLKENEEGEYINNTFHHNSTECSSNSISDSEELFSSNNSL
;
A
#
# COMPACT_ATOMS: atom_id res chain seq x y z
N MET A 1 -44.14 26.67 19.35
CA MET A 1 -42.79 26.34 19.86
C MET A 1 -42.51 24.89 19.48
N THR A 2 -41.86 24.67 18.35
CA THR A 2 -41.60 23.35 17.78
C THR A 2 -40.19 22.89 18.14
N ALA A 3 -40.08 21.65 18.62
CA ALA A 3 -38.83 21.01 19.01
C ALA A 3 -37.87 20.86 17.82
N THR A 4 -36.60 21.19 18.02
CA THR A 4 -35.53 20.95 17.04
C THR A 4 -34.76 19.70 17.46
N THR A 5 -34.78 18.72 16.57
CA THR A 5 -34.15 17.41 16.70
C THR A 5 -32.64 17.49 16.48
N SER A 6 -31.92 16.71 17.29
CA SER A 6 -30.49 16.39 17.18
C SER A 6 -30.18 15.57 15.92
N SER A 7 -29.10 15.90 15.22
CA SER A 7 -28.44 14.99 14.27
C SER A 7 -26.96 14.88 14.61
N SER A 8 -26.65 13.90 15.45
CA SER A 8 -25.30 13.37 15.63
C SER A 8 -24.97 12.48 14.43
N SER A 9 -24.13 12.97 13.52
CA SER A 9 -23.52 12.16 12.46
C SER A 9 -22.47 11.23 13.07
N THR A 10 -22.80 9.95 13.15
CA THR A 10 -21.88 8.88 13.53
C THR A 10 -20.97 8.59 12.34
N SER A 11 -19.81 9.23 12.26
CA SER A 11 -18.70 8.71 11.46
C SER A 11 -18.13 7.48 12.17
N SER A 12 -18.18 6.34 11.49
CA SER A 12 -17.53 5.11 11.95
C SER A 12 -16.05 5.41 12.25
N PRO A 13 -15.52 5.07 13.44
CA PRO A 13 -14.13 5.35 13.75
C PRO A 13 -13.26 4.48 12.83
N THR A 14 -12.32 5.12 12.13
CA THR A 14 -11.36 4.39 11.31
C THR A 14 -10.42 3.60 12.22
N PHE A 15 -9.90 2.47 11.76
CA PHE A 15 -8.99 1.62 12.54
C PHE A 15 -7.76 2.40 13.06
N LEU A 16 -7.37 3.46 12.35
CA LEU A 16 -6.35 4.41 12.77
C LEU A 16 -6.73 5.13 14.08
N ASP A 17 -7.98 5.55 14.26
CA ASP A 17 -8.46 6.20 15.49
C ASP A 17 -8.32 5.29 16.73
N GLY A 18 -8.39 3.97 16.54
CA GLY A 18 -8.23 2.97 17.61
C GLY A 18 -6.79 2.85 18.11
N ILE A 19 -5.80 2.89 17.21
CA ILE A 19 -4.38 2.89 17.58
C ILE A 19 -4.00 4.22 18.25
N PHE A 20 -4.51 5.35 17.73
CA PHE A 20 -4.26 6.67 18.31
C PHE A 20 -4.92 6.88 19.69
N ARG A 21 -6.06 6.23 19.97
CA ARG A 21 -6.73 6.31 21.28
C ARG A 21 -6.00 5.60 22.41
N ASN A 22 -5.32 4.49 22.15
CA ASN A 22 -4.72 3.67 23.22
C ASN A 22 -3.35 4.17 23.70
N ARG A 23 -2.65 5.04 22.94
CA ARG A 23 -1.43 5.71 23.41
C ARG A 23 -1.68 7.09 24.03
N HIS A 24 -2.94 7.53 24.09
CA HIS A 24 -3.30 8.88 24.56
C HIS A 24 -3.37 9.02 26.09
N SER A 25 -2.83 8.08 26.87
CA SER A 25 -2.77 8.20 28.32
C SER A 25 -1.52 8.93 28.85
N ARG A 26 -0.55 9.30 27.99
CA ARG A 26 0.70 9.98 28.42
C ARG A 26 1.24 11.08 27.49
N GLY A 27 0.45 11.65 26.58
CA GLY A 27 0.83 12.90 25.88
C GLY A 27 2.12 12.88 25.03
N GLU A 28 2.68 11.70 24.72
CA GLU A 28 3.81 11.58 23.79
C GLU A 28 3.29 11.62 22.36
N CYS A 29 3.76 12.60 21.58
CA CYS A 29 3.53 12.64 20.15
C CYS A 29 4.32 11.51 19.47
N ILE A 30 3.66 10.76 18.58
CA ILE A 30 4.32 9.75 17.76
C ILE A 30 5.35 10.46 16.86
N SER A 31 6.59 9.99 16.86
CA SER A 31 7.62 10.60 16.02
C SER A 31 7.35 10.31 14.52
N PRO A 32 7.85 11.16 13.60
CA PRO A 32 7.68 10.93 12.17
C PRO A 32 8.19 9.55 11.71
N LEU A 33 9.35 9.11 12.22
CA LEU A 33 9.90 7.79 11.88
C LEU A 33 9.04 6.65 12.44
N GLU A 34 8.48 6.81 13.63
CA GLU A 34 7.56 5.79 14.17
C GLU A 34 6.29 5.67 13.34
N LEU A 35 5.74 6.79 12.87
CA LEU A 35 4.59 6.77 11.98
C LEU A 35 4.95 6.09 10.65
N GLU A 36 6.11 6.41 10.08
CA GLU A 36 6.57 5.81 8.83
C GLU A 36 6.80 4.30 8.98
N ALA A 37 7.41 3.84 10.07
CA ALA A 37 7.59 2.42 10.36
C ALA A 37 6.24 1.70 10.50
N ILE A 38 5.25 2.31 11.18
CA ILE A 38 3.90 1.75 11.32
C ILE A 38 3.23 1.62 9.94
N VAL A 39 3.29 2.67 9.12
CA VAL A 39 2.70 2.67 7.77
C VAL A 39 3.37 1.60 6.91
N ALA A 40 4.71 1.48 6.95
CA ALA A 40 5.43 0.45 6.20
C ALA A 40 5.02 -0.97 6.61
N VAL A 41 4.97 -1.27 7.92
CA VAL A 41 4.52 -2.59 8.42
C VAL A 41 3.11 -2.89 7.93
N GLN A 42 2.19 -1.93 8.01
CA GLN A 42 0.79 -2.13 7.62
C GLN A 42 0.63 -2.32 6.12
N GLN A 43 1.26 -1.45 5.33
CA GLN A 43 1.12 -1.45 3.88
C GLN A 43 1.77 -2.68 3.25
N PHE A 44 2.90 -3.15 3.80
CA PHE A 44 3.69 -4.20 3.19
C PHE A 44 3.49 -5.59 3.77
N ALA A 45 2.71 -5.75 4.84
CA ALA A 45 2.44 -7.05 5.47
C ALA A 45 1.90 -8.11 4.50
N VAL A 46 1.16 -7.71 3.46
CA VAL A 46 0.59 -8.63 2.45
C VAL A 46 1.58 -9.02 1.35
N PHE A 47 2.72 -8.34 1.27
CA PHE A 47 3.72 -8.50 0.20
C PHE A 47 5.00 -9.20 0.64
N VAL A 48 5.01 -9.72 1.87
CA VAL A 48 6.18 -10.26 2.56
C VAL A 48 5.75 -11.47 3.39
N GLU A 49 6.70 -12.32 3.77
CA GLU A 49 6.39 -13.44 4.67
C GLU A 49 6.16 -12.93 6.10
N SER A 50 6.98 -11.98 6.55
CA SER A 50 6.80 -11.32 7.85
C SER A 50 7.45 -9.94 7.87
N ILE A 51 6.85 -8.97 8.56
CA ILE A 51 7.46 -7.66 8.83
C ILE A 51 7.04 -7.14 10.20
N ALA A 52 7.99 -6.64 10.98
CA ALA A 52 7.74 -6.08 12.31
C ALA A 52 8.87 -5.14 12.74
N VAL A 53 8.55 -4.16 13.59
CA VAL A 53 9.57 -3.38 14.30
C VAL A 53 10.34 -4.32 15.24
N SER A 54 11.67 -4.23 15.26
CA SER A 54 12.51 -5.05 16.15
C SER A 54 12.24 -4.72 17.62
N GLU A 55 12.09 -5.76 18.44
CA GLU A 55 11.99 -5.63 19.90
C GLU A 55 13.36 -5.72 20.59
N MET A 56 14.38 -6.17 19.87
CA MET A 56 15.73 -6.44 20.40
C MET A 56 16.71 -5.30 20.14
N LEU A 57 16.44 -4.47 19.13
CA LEU A 57 17.32 -3.39 18.70
C LEU A 57 16.79 -2.00 19.10
N PRO A 58 17.66 -0.96 19.13
CA PRO A 58 17.28 0.37 19.57
C PRO A 58 16.08 0.95 18.81
N ARG A 59 15.15 1.55 19.55
CA ARG A 59 14.02 2.29 19.00
C ARG A 59 14.00 3.66 19.63
N THR A 60 14.38 4.67 18.86
CA THR A 60 14.39 6.08 19.26
C THR A 60 13.62 6.90 18.23
N PRO A 61 13.32 8.18 18.52
CA PRO A 61 12.68 9.08 17.55
C PRO A 61 13.50 9.32 16.27
N GLU A 62 14.79 8.98 16.26
CA GLU A 62 15.72 9.23 15.15
C GLU A 62 16.24 7.95 14.48
N LEU A 63 16.00 6.79 15.08
CA LEU A 63 16.47 5.49 14.58
C LEU A 63 15.51 4.38 15.01
N ILE A 64 15.01 3.63 14.04
CA ILE A 64 14.13 2.47 14.28
C ILE A 64 14.64 1.29 13.47
N PHE A 65 14.71 0.11 14.09
CA PHE A 65 15.00 -1.13 13.38
C PHE A 65 13.71 -1.88 13.04
N VAL A 66 13.67 -2.43 11.83
CA VAL A 66 12.55 -3.23 11.32
C VAL A 66 13.11 -4.55 10.78
N ASN A 67 12.51 -5.66 11.18
CA ASN A 67 12.78 -6.96 10.62
C ASN A 67 11.80 -7.26 9.50
N LEU A 68 12.31 -7.85 8.44
CA LEU A 68 11.57 -8.23 7.25
C LEU A 68 12.02 -9.61 6.79
N THR A 69 11.09 -10.49 6.47
CA THR A 69 11.34 -11.71 5.70
C THR A 69 10.58 -11.59 4.39
N THR A 70 11.32 -11.58 3.28
CA THR A 70 10.71 -11.46 1.95
C THR A 70 9.95 -12.74 1.57
N LEU A 71 9.17 -12.73 0.49
CA LEU A 71 8.43 -13.91 0.03
C LEU A 71 9.33 -15.04 -0.49
N GLU A 72 10.61 -14.76 -0.71
CA GLU A 72 11.66 -15.73 -1.01
C GLU A 72 12.23 -16.39 0.27
N GLY A 73 11.72 -16.02 1.45
CA GLY A 73 12.21 -16.50 2.75
C GLY A 73 13.53 -15.87 3.16
N GLN A 74 13.93 -14.72 2.58
CA GLN A 74 15.18 -14.06 2.91
C GLN A 74 14.98 -13.07 4.07
N PRO A 75 15.61 -13.30 5.23
CA PRO A 75 15.51 -12.38 6.36
C PRO A 75 16.43 -11.18 6.16
N HIS A 76 15.93 -10.02 6.57
CA HIS A 76 16.62 -8.74 6.55
C HIS A 76 16.35 -8.01 7.86
N CYS A 77 17.39 -7.39 8.41
CA CYS A 77 17.22 -6.32 9.38
C CYS A 77 17.47 -5.00 8.67
N LEU A 78 16.57 -4.04 8.90
CA LEU A 78 16.54 -2.74 8.26
C LEU A 78 16.67 -1.67 9.34
N GLU A 79 17.35 -0.59 9.03
CA GLU A 79 17.24 0.64 9.80
C GLU A 79 16.44 1.69 9.03
N LEU A 80 15.67 2.46 9.78
CA LEU A 80 14.98 3.66 9.35
C LEU A 80 15.55 4.85 10.12
N THR A 81 16.02 5.85 9.39
CA THR A 81 16.54 7.12 9.92
C THR A 81 16.03 8.28 9.07
N SER A 82 16.38 9.52 9.42
CA SER A 82 16.14 10.68 8.56
C SER A 82 16.82 10.63 7.19
N LYS A 83 17.80 9.73 6.97
CA LYS A 83 18.41 9.47 5.65
C LYS A 83 17.58 8.53 4.77
N GLY A 84 16.57 7.88 5.34
CA GLY A 84 15.77 6.84 4.70
C GLY A 84 16.02 5.44 5.25
N TRP A 85 15.78 4.45 4.41
CA TRP A 85 15.81 3.02 4.73
C TRP A 85 17.11 2.37 4.28
N ARG A 86 17.69 1.49 5.09
CA ARG A 86 18.92 0.75 4.73
C ARG A 86 18.89 -0.67 5.27
N VAL A 87 19.43 -1.62 4.52
CA VAL A 87 19.69 -2.98 5.01
C VAL A 87 20.91 -2.97 5.93
N THR A 88 20.76 -3.50 7.15
CA THR A 88 21.86 -3.60 8.12
C THR A 88 22.37 -5.02 8.29
N SER A 89 21.54 -6.03 8.01
CA SER A 89 21.96 -7.43 8.01
C SER A 89 21.01 -8.32 7.20
N LEU A 90 21.48 -9.50 6.82
CA LEU A 90 20.69 -10.61 6.25
C LEU A 90 20.23 -11.58 7.36
N ARG A 91 20.02 -11.06 8.56
CA ARG A 91 19.57 -11.79 9.74
C ARG A 91 18.64 -10.90 10.54
N THR A 92 17.58 -11.49 11.08
CA THR A 92 16.66 -10.84 12.01
C THR A 92 17.39 -10.35 13.25
N ASP A 93 17.03 -9.16 13.75
CA ASP A 93 17.58 -8.56 14.97
C ASP A 93 19.11 -8.43 14.98
N CYS A 94 19.72 -8.25 13.81
CA CYS A 94 21.16 -8.18 13.66
C CYS A 94 21.55 -6.93 12.87
N MET A 95 22.64 -6.27 13.27
CA MET A 95 23.20 -5.13 12.53
C MET A 95 24.53 -5.47 11.84
N HIS A 96 24.81 -6.77 11.67
CA HIS A 96 26.05 -7.23 11.07
C HIS A 96 25.88 -7.38 9.55
N GLY A 97 26.34 -6.36 8.82
CA GLY A 97 26.39 -6.39 7.37
C GLY A 97 27.38 -7.41 6.83
N ASP A 98 27.35 -7.63 5.52
CA ASP A 98 28.31 -8.47 4.80
C ASP A 98 29.21 -7.58 3.93
N PHE A 99 30.48 -7.50 4.32
CA PHE A 99 31.49 -6.67 3.65
C PHE A 99 31.75 -7.09 2.19
N THR A 100 31.40 -8.31 1.79
CA THR A 100 31.53 -8.76 0.40
C THR A 100 30.45 -8.14 -0.51
N LYS A 101 29.38 -7.62 0.08
CA LYS A 101 28.25 -6.99 -0.62
C LYS A 101 28.03 -5.56 -0.11
N MET A 102 29.11 -4.79 -0.03
CA MET A 102 29.14 -3.47 0.60
C MET A 102 28.01 -2.54 0.15
N GLU A 103 27.72 -2.47 -1.15
CA GLU A 103 26.68 -1.60 -1.72
C GLU A 103 25.31 -1.83 -1.07
N MET A 104 24.94 -3.08 -0.76
CA MET A 104 23.66 -3.41 -0.13
C MET A 104 23.53 -2.83 1.28
N PHE A 105 24.63 -2.81 2.05
CA PHE A 105 24.61 -2.41 3.47
C PHE A 105 24.98 -0.95 3.71
N THR A 106 25.36 -0.21 2.67
CA THR A 106 25.70 1.21 2.77
C THR A 106 24.67 2.14 2.13
N ASN A 107 23.85 1.62 1.21
CA ASN A 107 22.90 2.44 0.47
C ASN A 107 21.65 2.74 1.30
N TYR A 108 21.25 4.01 1.30
CA TYR A 108 19.96 4.45 1.81
C TYR A 108 18.98 4.64 0.65
N TYR A 109 17.77 4.13 0.84
CA TYR A 109 16.65 4.25 -0.09
C TYR A 109 15.65 5.26 0.46
N ASN A 110 15.07 6.08 -0.41
CA ASN A 110 14.20 7.19 0.02
C ASN A 110 12.82 6.71 0.47
N SER A 111 12.42 5.51 0.06
CA SER A 111 11.13 4.91 0.44
C SER A 111 11.25 3.41 0.65
N PHE A 112 10.34 2.86 1.45
CA PHE A 112 10.26 1.41 1.66
C PHE A 112 9.98 0.66 0.33
N ASN A 113 9.18 1.25 -0.56
CA ASN A 113 8.92 0.68 -1.89
C ASN A 113 10.21 0.55 -2.73
N GLU A 114 11.05 1.58 -2.73
CA GLU A 114 12.33 1.57 -3.47
C GLU A 114 13.26 0.47 -2.93
N LEU A 115 13.35 0.33 -1.62
CA LEU A 115 14.09 -0.76 -0.97
C LEU A 115 13.50 -2.13 -1.34
N MET A 116 12.19 -2.31 -1.26
CA MET A 116 11.51 -3.57 -1.58
C MET A 116 11.72 -3.99 -3.04
N ASN A 117 11.71 -3.03 -3.96
CA ASN A 117 12.09 -3.28 -5.35
C ASN A 117 13.52 -3.83 -5.43
N PHE A 118 14.46 -3.35 -4.63
CA PHE A 118 15.83 -3.84 -4.67
C PHE A 118 16.00 -5.24 -4.06
N ILE A 119 15.36 -5.52 -2.92
CA ILE A 119 15.63 -6.75 -2.13
C ILE A 119 14.69 -7.93 -2.41
N SER A 120 13.55 -7.71 -3.08
CA SER A 120 12.51 -8.73 -3.25
C SER A 120 12.02 -8.82 -4.71
N PRO A 121 12.62 -9.69 -5.54
CA PRO A 121 12.15 -9.93 -6.90
C PRO A 121 10.67 -10.37 -6.98
N LYS A 122 10.19 -11.19 -6.04
CA LYS A 122 8.78 -11.60 -5.99
C LYS A 122 7.85 -10.41 -5.71
N TYR A 123 8.28 -9.45 -4.90
CA TYR A 123 7.51 -8.23 -4.70
C TYR A 123 7.33 -7.45 -6.00
N GLN A 124 8.40 -7.28 -6.79
CA GLN A 124 8.32 -6.61 -8.10
C GLN A 124 7.27 -7.29 -9.00
N ASN A 125 7.34 -8.62 -9.11
CA ASN A 125 6.40 -9.39 -9.93
C ASN A 125 4.94 -9.24 -9.44
N LEU A 126 4.71 -9.20 -8.12
CA LEU A 126 3.36 -8.99 -7.58
C LEU A 126 2.83 -7.60 -7.89
N LYS A 127 3.67 -6.58 -7.73
CA LYS A 127 3.31 -5.19 -8.01
C LYS A 127 2.93 -4.99 -9.48
N GLU A 128 3.69 -5.57 -10.40
CA GLU A 128 3.38 -5.53 -11.84
C GLU A 128 2.02 -6.19 -12.16
N ASN A 129 1.67 -7.28 -11.46
CA ASN A 129 0.39 -7.94 -11.65
C ASN A 129 -0.78 -7.14 -11.08
N GLU A 130 -0.63 -6.48 -9.93
CA GLU A 130 -1.67 -5.60 -9.37
C GLU A 130 -1.92 -4.39 -10.28
N GLU A 131 -0.86 -3.72 -10.74
CA GLU A 131 -0.97 -2.62 -11.71
C GLU A 131 -1.56 -3.09 -13.05
N GLY A 132 -1.24 -4.32 -13.46
CA GLY A 132 -1.80 -5.02 -14.63
C GLY A 132 -3.32 -5.30 -14.53
N GLU A 133 -3.83 -5.57 -13.34
CA GLU A 133 -5.25 -5.83 -13.12
C GLU A 133 -6.08 -4.53 -13.16
N TYR A 134 -5.52 -3.41 -12.66
CA TYR A 134 -6.15 -2.09 -12.78
C TYR A 134 -6.27 -1.61 -14.24
N ILE A 135 -5.24 -1.84 -15.08
CA ILE A 135 -5.30 -1.44 -16.50
C ILE A 135 -6.33 -2.28 -17.29
N ASN A 136 -6.40 -3.59 -17.03
CA ASN A 136 -7.35 -4.47 -17.73
C ASN A 136 -8.81 -4.12 -17.39
N ASN A 137 -9.08 -3.79 -16.12
CA ASN A 137 -10.41 -3.35 -15.68
C ASN A 137 -10.80 -1.98 -16.27
N THR A 138 -9.84 -1.10 -16.51
CA THR A 138 -10.07 0.21 -17.15
C THR A 138 -10.39 0.08 -18.65
N PHE A 139 -9.73 -0.84 -19.37
CA PHE A 139 -10.02 -1.10 -20.78
C PHE A 139 -11.37 -1.78 -21.01
N HIS A 140 -11.82 -2.64 -20.10
CA HIS A 140 -13.13 -3.30 -20.19
C HIS A 140 -14.31 -2.33 -19.97
N HIS A 141 -14.18 -1.33 -19.08
CA HIS A 141 -15.23 -0.32 -18.88
C HIS A 141 -15.31 0.69 -20.04
N ASN A 142 -14.17 1.11 -20.60
CA ASN A 142 -14.16 2.10 -21.68
C ASN A 142 -14.50 1.52 -23.07
N SER A 143 -14.56 0.20 -23.22
CA SER A 143 -14.99 -0.46 -24.47
C SER A 143 -16.49 -0.76 -24.52
N THR A 144 -17.25 -0.47 -23.47
CA THR A 144 -18.70 -0.78 -23.41
C THR A 144 -19.60 0.44 -23.66
N GLU A 145 -19.07 1.67 -23.72
CA GLU A 145 -19.88 2.90 -23.94
C GLU A 145 -19.98 3.39 -25.39
N CYS A 146 -19.48 2.65 -26.38
CA CYS A 146 -19.61 3.04 -27.80
C CYS A 146 -19.94 1.85 -28.70
N SER A 147 -21.07 1.16 -28.48
CA SER A 147 -21.73 0.33 -29.51
C SER A 147 -23.12 -0.15 -29.05
N SER A 148 -24.05 0.75 -28.82
CA SER A 148 -25.49 0.39 -28.84
C SER A 148 -26.39 1.63 -28.80
N ASN A 149 -26.56 2.27 -29.95
CA ASN A 149 -27.90 2.74 -30.33
C ASN A 149 -28.33 1.90 -31.53
N SER A 150 -28.96 0.79 -31.22
CA SER A 150 -29.68 -0.07 -32.15
C SER A 150 -30.85 0.71 -32.76
N ILE A 151 -30.81 0.79 -34.09
CA ILE A 151 -31.96 1.03 -34.95
C ILE A 151 -33.03 -0.02 -34.64
N SER A 152 -34.28 0.43 -34.47
CA SER A 152 -35.46 -0.36 -34.80
C SER A 152 -36.65 0.55 -35.10
N ASP A 153 -37.23 0.29 -36.27
CA ASP A 153 -38.16 1.10 -37.05
C ASP A 153 -39.62 1.10 -36.56
N SER A 154 -40.35 2.17 -36.89
CA SER A 154 -41.80 2.25 -37.22
C SER A 154 -42.15 3.75 -37.34
N GLU A 155 -42.85 4.33 -38.33
CA GLU A 155 -43.67 3.94 -39.47
C GLU A 155 -43.74 5.15 -40.46
N GLU A 156 -44.05 4.90 -41.74
CA GLU A 156 -44.98 5.65 -42.62
C GLU A 156 -44.53 5.89 -44.08
N LEU A 157 -45.46 5.48 -44.97
CA LEU A 157 -45.76 5.92 -46.34
C LEU A 157 -44.73 5.74 -47.48
N PHE A 158 -45.06 4.89 -48.48
CA PHE A 158 -45.77 5.35 -49.69
C PHE A 158 -46.21 4.19 -50.62
N SER A 159 -47.48 4.26 -51.01
CA SER A 159 -48.20 3.86 -52.23
C SER A 159 -47.77 2.68 -53.13
N SER A 160 -48.72 1.73 -53.24
CA SER A 160 -49.37 1.15 -54.42
C SER A 160 -48.79 1.35 -55.83
N ASN A 161 -48.62 0.24 -56.55
CA ASN A 161 -48.86 -0.02 -57.99
C ASN A 161 -48.59 -1.53 -58.25
N ASN A 162 -49.35 -2.37 -58.98
CA ASN A 162 -50.54 -2.17 -59.81
C ASN A 162 -51.18 -3.54 -60.20
N SER A 163 -52.47 -3.50 -60.58
CA SER A 163 -53.13 -4.26 -61.66
C SER A 163 -53.58 -5.73 -61.47
N LEU A 164 -54.89 -5.93 -61.29
CA LEU A 164 -55.81 -6.57 -62.25
C LEU A 164 -57.27 -6.26 -61.90
#